data_AF-A0A665U685-F1
#
_entry.id   AF-A0A665U685-F1
#
_cell.length_a   1.000
_cell.length_b   1.000
_cell.length_c   1.000
_cell.angle_alpha   90.00
_cell.angle_beta   90.00
_cell.angle_gamma   90.00
#
_symmetry.space_group_name_H-M   'P 1'
#
loop_
_entity.id
_entity.type
_entity.pdbx_description
1 polymer ?
#
loop_
_entity_poly.entity_id
_entity_poly.type
_entity_poly.pdbx_seq_one_letter_code
_entity_poly.pdbx_strand_id
1 'polypeptide(L)'
;PVSTLCHSTLFLCAFGKPGPFSLSGSSYTAAVYEHHFILDQKHHAPLSRAEALQHMQKNLDVYEPQAAQAGAQILVFPEYGLNGFNFTRTSISGYLETIPDPEEEHWNPCTDPQRHSNTEVYKLSILASSPVLTSCSKSPQSLCWRR
;
A
#
# COMPACT_ATOMS: atom_id res chain seq x y z
N PRO A 1 -13.93 34.99 32.68
CA PRO A 1 -13.94 33.72 33.43
C PRO A 1 -15.30 33.00 33.31
N VAL A 2 -15.41 32.02 32.42
CA VAL A 2 -15.94 30.67 32.72
C VAL A 2 -15.51 29.74 31.59
N SER A 3 -14.75 28.70 31.94
CA SER A 3 -14.51 27.51 31.09
C SER A 3 -15.79 26.71 30.95
N THR A 4 -16.02 26.02 29.81
CA THR A 4 -16.63 24.67 29.78
C THR A 4 -16.29 23.94 28.46
N LEU A 5 -15.76 22.73 28.66
CA LEU A 5 -15.46 21.58 27.79
C LEU A 5 -16.00 21.54 26.35
N CYS A 6 -15.09 21.32 25.40
CA CYS A 6 -15.37 20.74 24.09
C CYS A 6 -15.44 19.21 24.25
N HIS A 7 -16.66 18.65 24.26
CA HIS A 7 -16.86 17.19 24.22
C HIS A 7 -16.81 16.70 22.78
N SER A 8 -15.86 15.81 22.52
CA SER A 8 -15.67 15.03 21.31
C SER A 8 -16.95 14.26 20.98
N THR A 9 -17.63 14.65 19.90
CA THR A 9 -18.74 13.84 19.36
C THR A 9 -18.18 13.00 18.22
N LEU A 10 -17.83 11.75 18.53
CA LEU A 10 -17.62 10.71 17.52
C LEU A 10 -18.95 10.49 16.80
N PHE A 11 -19.00 10.77 15.50
CA PHE A 11 -20.05 10.25 14.64
C PHE A 11 -19.79 8.75 14.41
N LEU A 12 -20.44 7.91 15.22
CA LEU A 12 -20.57 6.48 14.96
C LEU A 12 -21.78 6.27 14.02
N CYS A 13 -21.52 5.94 12.76
CA CYS A 13 -22.55 5.37 11.89
C CYS A 13 -22.87 3.94 12.38
N ALA A 14 -23.86 3.81 13.26
CA ALA A 14 -24.38 2.50 13.69
C ALA A 14 -25.34 1.96 12.63
N PHE A 15 -24.91 0.97 11.84
CA PHE A 15 -25.81 0.16 11.02
C PHE A 15 -26.65 -0.78 11.91
N GLY A 16 -27.94 -0.91 11.56
CA GLY A 16 -28.99 -1.51 12.37
C GLY A 16 -28.76 -2.95 12.84
N LYS A 17 -29.53 -3.33 13.87
CA LYS A 17 -29.52 -4.66 14.51
C LYS A 17 -29.59 -5.79 13.47
N PRO A 18 -28.69 -6.80 13.52
CA PRO A 18 -28.77 -7.94 12.63
C PRO A 18 -30.00 -8.79 12.97
N GLY A 19 -30.88 -8.98 11.98
CA GLY A 19 -31.93 -10.00 12.02
C GLY A 19 -31.33 -11.42 11.95
N PRO A 20 -32.13 -12.47 12.21
CA PRO A 20 -31.66 -13.84 12.32
C PRO A 20 -31.45 -14.44 10.93
N PHE A 21 -30.43 -14.00 10.22
CA PHE A 21 -29.84 -14.70 9.08
C PHE A 21 -28.32 -14.60 9.25
N SER A 22 -27.75 -15.59 9.93
CA SER A 22 -26.30 -15.74 10.06
C SER A 22 -25.74 -16.25 8.74
N LEU A 23 -25.32 -15.33 7.88
CA LEU A 23 -24.31 -15.63 6.89
C LEU A 23 -22.99 -15.71 7.67
N SER A 24 -22.37 -16.89 7.70
CA SER A 24 -20.97 -17.06 8.09
C SER A 24 -20.08 -16.37 7.05
N GLY A 25 -20.15 -15.04 6.95
CA GLY A 25 -19.38 -14.22 6.03
C GLY A 25 -18.36 -13.42 6.81
N SER A 26 -17.08 -13.70 6.60
CA SER A 26 -15.99 -12.89 7.14
C SER A 26 -16.10 -11.46 6.59
N SER A 27 -16.28 -10.47 7.47
CA SER A 27 -16.10 -9.06 7.13
C SER A 27 -14.61 -8.73 7.03
N TYR A 28 -14.24 -7.78 6.17
CA TYR A 28 -12.87 -7.26 6.12
C TYR A 28 -12.82 -5.75 6.37
N THR A 29 -11.66 -5.28 6.84
CA THR A 29 -11.37 -3.85 6.99
C THR A 29 -10.42 -3.43 5.88
N ALA A 30 -10.84 -2.46 5.06
CA ALA A 30 -9.97 -1.82 4.07
C ALA A 30 -9.70 -0.37 4.46
N ALA A 31 -8.54 0.14 4.07
CA ALA A 31 -8.13 1.52 4.24
C ALA A 31 -7.66 2.13 2.93
N VAL A 32 -7.92 3.43 2.79
CA VAL A 32 -7.36 4.28 1.75
C VAL A 32 -6.63 5.41 2.47
N TYR A 33 -5.43 5.73 2.02
CA TYR A 33 -4.64 6.81 2.58
C TYR A 33 -4.44 7.92 1.54
N GLU A 34 -4.85 9.13 1.87
CA GLU A 34 -4.53 10.32 1.08
C GLU A 34 -3.08 10.71 1.35
N HIS A 35 -2.21 10.35 0.40
CA HIS A 35 -0.77 10.53 0.56
C HIS A 35 -0.31 11.93 0.12
N HIS A 36 0.31 12.67 1.04
CA HIS A 36 1.06 13.87 0.69
C HIS A 36 2.43 13.44 0.17
N PHE A 37 2.49 13.17 -1.14
CA PHE A 37 3.67 12.60 -1.78
C PHE A 37 4.91 13.50 -1.62
N ILE A 38 6.01 12.86 -1.22
CA ILE A 38 7.31 13.50 -1.07
C ILE A 38 7.93 13.59 -2.46
N LEU A 39 8.02 14.79 -3.03
CA LEU A 39 8.64 15.03 -4.33
C LEU A 39 10.17 15.06 -4.24
N ASP A 40 10.83 14.48 -5.25
CA ASP A 40 12.26 14.70 -5.45
C ASP A 40 12.47 16.10 -6.06
N GLN A 41 13.42 16.88 -5.55
CA GLN A 41 13.67 18.24 -6.07
C GLN A 41 14.23 18.24 -7.51
N LYS A 42 14.77 17.10 -7.97
CA LYS A 42 15.36 16.90 -9.29
C LYS A 42 14.48 16.05 -10.21
N HIS A 43 13.18 15.91 -9.95
CA HIS A 43 12.24 15.06 -10.72
C HIS A 43 12.24 15.30 -12.25
N HIS A 44 12.68 16.48 -12.71
CA HIS A 44 12.84 16.77 -14.14
C HIS A 44 14.15 16.25 -14.76
N ALA A 45 15.17 15.96 -13.95
CA ALA A 45 16.42 15.37 -14.40
C ALA A 45 16.38 13.83 -14.24
N PRO A 46 17.06 13.07 -15.11
CA PRO A 46 17.19 11.63 -14.92
C PRO A 46 17.96 11.33 -13.64
N LEU A 47 17.35 10.57 -12.74
CA LEU A 47 18.00 10.03 -11.55
C LEU A 47 18.66 8.69 -11.88
N SER A 48 19.73 8.37 -11.15
CA SER A 48 20.22 6.99 -11.13
C SER A 48 19.18 6.06 -10.50
N ARG A 49 19.26 4.77 -10.81
CA ARG A 49 18.38 3.74 -10.25
C ARG A 49 18.39 3.74 -8.71
N ALA A 50 19.57 3.89 -8.12
CA ALA A 50 19.73 3.93 -6.66
C ALA A 50 19.04 5.15 -6.03
N GLU A 51 19.18 6.33 -6.64
CA GLU A 51 18.49 7.55 -6.17
C GLU A 51 16.97 7.43 -6.30
N ALA A 52 16.47 6.89 -7.41
CA ALA A 52 15.04 6.64 -7.62
C ALA A 52 14.47 5.66 -6.58
N LEU A 53 15.20 4.59 -6.24
CA LEU A 53 14.81 3.64 -5.21
C LEU A 53 14.80 4.27 -3.81
N GLN A 54 15.78 5.12 -3.48
CA GLN A 54 15.79 5.85 -2.22
C GLN A 54 14.62 6.84 -2.12
N HIS A 55 14.25 7.48 -3.23
CA HIS A 55 13.09 8.36 -3.30
C HIS A 55 11.78 7.59 -3.11
N MET A 56 11.57 6.48 -3.81
CA MET A 56 10.40 5.63 -3.63
C MET A 56 10.30 5.06 -2.22
N GLN A 57 11.44 4.72 -1.59
CA GLN A 57 11.44 4.22 -0.21
C GLN A 57 10.85 5.23 0.76
N LYS A 58 11.21 6.51 0.64
CA LYS A 58 10.68 7.57 1.52
C LYS A 58 9.17 7.66 1.47
N ASN A 59 8.58 7.47 0.29
CA ASN A 59 7.14 7.43 0.13
C ASN A 59 6.55 6.11 0.67
N LEU A 60 7.20 4.97 0.42
CA LEU A 60 6.76 3.67 0.90
C LEU A 60 6.70 3.58 2.45
N ASP A 61 7.68 4.18 3.14
CA ASP A 61 7.78 4.19 4.61
C ASP A 61 6.58 4.86 5.31
N VAL A 62 5.80 5.68 4.58
CA VAL A 62 4.63 6.37 5.14
C VAL A 62 3.45 5.42 5.32
N TYR A 63 3.32 4.38 4.50
CA TYR A 63 2.10 3.58 4.37
C TYR A 63 1.89 2.53 5.46
N GLU A 64 2.94 1.87 5.95
CA GLU A 64 2.82 0.82 6.97
C GLU A 64 2.18 1.33 8.27
N PRO A 65 2.58 2.50 8.82
CA PRO A 65 1.90 3.07 9.99
C PRO A 65 0.42 3.37 9.76
N GLN A 66 0.02 3.78 8.54
CA GLN A 66 -1.39 4.09 8.23
C GLN A 66 -2.24 2.82 8.25
N ALA A 67 -1.73 1.74 7.65
CA ALA A 67 -2.40 0.44 7.69
C ALA A 67 -2.55 -0.07 9.13
N ALA A 68 -1.51 0.06 9.94
CA ALA A 68 -1.52 -0.35 11.34
C ALA A 68 -2.54 0.44 12.16
N GLN A 69 -2.57 1.77 11.99
CA GLN A 69 -3.52 2.64 12.67
C GLN A 69 -4.97 2.33 12.28
N ALA A 70 -5.22 1.97 11.03
CA ALA A 70 -6.56 1.63 10.55
C ALA A 70 -6.98 0.18 10.88
N GLY A 71 -6.07 -0.69 11.34
CA GLY A 71 -6.34 -2.12 11.50
C GLY A 71 -6.76 -2.78 10.18
N ALA A 72 -6.18 -2.32 9.07
CA ALA A 72 -6.61 -2.69 7.73
C ALA A 72 -6.02 -4.04 7.29
N GLN A 73 -6.85 -4.87 6.66
CA GLN A 73 -6.41 -6.05 5.92
C GLN A 73 -6.02 -5.73 4.48
N ILE A 74 -6.57 -4.64 3.94
CA ILE A 74 -6.31 -4.16 2.58
C ILE A 74 -5.97 -2.67 2.67
N LEU A 75 -4.82 -2.27 2.13
CA LEU A 75 -4.44 -0.87 1.98
C LEU A 75 -4.35 -0.52 0.49
N VAL A 76 -5.07 0.53 0.07
CA VAL A 76 -5.02 1.04 -1.30
C VAL A 76 -4.15 2.28 -1.36
N PHE A 77 -3.22 2.30 -2.31
CA PHE A 77 -2.31 3.40 -2.57
C PHE A 77 -2.94 4.35 -3.60
N PRO A 78 -2.73 5.67 -3.47
CA PRO A 78 -3.10 6.60 -4.54
C PRO A 78 -2.24 6.36 -5.78
N GLU A 79 -2.77 6.75 -6.94
CA GLU A 79 -2.00 6.79 -8.19
C GLU A 79 -0.75 7.65 -7.99
N TYR A 80 0.38 7.22 -8.56
CA TYR A 80 1.68 7.88 -8.38
C TYR A 80 2.19 7.96 -6.93
N GLY A 81 1.62 7.19 -6.00
CA GLY A 81 1.92 7.28 -4.57
C GLY A 81 3.35 6.92 -4.13
N LEU A 82 4.19 6.39 -5.01
CA LEU A 82 5.59 6.04 -4.72
C LEU A 82 6.59 7.00 -5.36
N ASN A 83 6.39 7.33 -6.64
CA ASN A 83 7.32 8.08 -7.47
C ASN A 83 6.83 9.50 -7.81
N GLY A 84 5.54 9.81 -7.64
CA GLY A 84 4.96 11.08 -8.07
C GLY A 84 4.67 11.14 -9.58
N PHE A 85 4.32 12.33 -10.05
CA PHE A 85 3.96 12.61 -11.45
C PHE A 85 4.89 13.66 -12.07
N ASN A 86 4.65 14.01 -13.34
CA ASN A 86 5.40 15.03 -14.10
C ASN A 86 6.81 14.62 -14.55
N PHE A 87 6.94 13.37 -15.04
CA PHE A 87 8.17 12.87 -15.64
C PHE A 87 8.17 12.97 -17.17
N THR A 88 9.36 13.09 -17.75
CA THR A 88 9.60 12.78 -19.17
C THR A 88 9.94 11.30 -19.33
N ARG A 89 9.94 10.79 -20.59
CA ARG A 89 10.39 9.41 -20.87
C ARG A 89 11.78 9.12 -20.33
N THR A 90 12.67 10.11 -20.34
CA THR A 90 14.05 9.93 -19.86
C THR A 90 14.12 10.04 -18.34
N SER A 91 13.39 10.99 -17.72
CA SER A 91 13.48 11.20 -16.28
C SER A 91 12.74 10.14 -15.45
N ILE A 92 11.73 9.46 -16.00
CA ILE A 92 11.06 8.34 -15.31
C ILE A 92 11.88 7.05 -15.29
N SER A 93 12.87 6.91 -16.17
CA SER A 93 13.50 5.62 -16.46
C SER A 93 14.09 4.90 -15.23
N GLY A 94 14.67 5.63 -14.27
CA GLY A 94 15.21 5.06 -13.03
C GLY A 94 14.15 4.48 -12.07
N TYR A 95 12.87 4.85 -12.23
CA TYR A 95 11.77 4.39 -11.38
C TYR A 95 11.12 3.10 -11.87
N LEU A 96 11.30 2.74 -13.14
CA LEU A 96 10.55 1.68 -13.79
C LEU A 96 11.17 0.30 -13.50
N GLU A 97 10.29 -0.69 -13.39
CA GLU A 97 10.63 -2.12 -13.33
C GLU A 97 9.78 -2.88 -14.35
N THR A 98 10.27 -4.03 -14.79
CA THR A 98 9.43 -4.98 -15.53
C THR A 98 8.63 -5.80 -14.53
N ILE A 99 7.30 -5.71 -14.60
CA ILE A 99 6.39 -6.49 -13.76
C ILE A 99 5.95 -7.71 -14.58
N PRO A 100 6.26 -8.95 -14.14
CA PRO A 100 5.84 -10.15 -14.84
C PRO A 100 4.33 -10.34 -14.75
N ASP A 101 3.76 -11.05 -15.72
CA ASP A 101 2.34 -11.38 -15.74
C ASP A 101 2.03 -12.42 -14.65
N PRO A 102 1.15 -12.11 -13.68
CA PRO A 102 0.78 -13.06 -12.62
C PRO A 102 0.03 -14.30 -13.12
N GLU A 103 -0.53 -14.29 -14.35
CA GLU A 103 -1.18 -15.46 -14.94
C GLU A 103 -0.18 -16.44 -15.56
N GLU A 104 0.95 -15.93 -16.04
CA GLU A 104 2.02 -16.73 -16.67
C GLU A 104 3.00 -17.31 -15.63
N GLU A 105 3.18 -16.65 -14.49
CA GLU A 105 4.14 -17.06 -13.47
C GLU A 105 3.65 -16.83 -12.04
N HIS A 106 3.80 -17.86 -11.20
CA HIS A 106 3.61 -17.72 -9.75
C HIS A 106 4.93 -17.33 -9.07
N TRP A 107 5.06 -16.05 -8.71
CA TRP A 107 6.25 -15.51 -8.06
C TRP A 107 5.88 -14.65 -6.84
N ASN A 108 6.55 -14.91 -5.72
CA ASN A 108 6.50 -14.07 -4.53
C ASN A 108 7.86 -13.35 -4.36
N PRO A 109 7.93 -12.04 -4.68
CA PRO A 109 9.16 -11.27 -4.57
C PRO A 109 9.76 -11.18 -3.16
N CYS A 110 8.94 -11.37 -2.10
CA CYS A 110 9.42 -11.38 -0.72
C CYS A 110 10.21 -12.66 -0.37
N THR A 111 9.86 -13.80 -0.97
CA THR A 111 10.50 -15.10 -0.68
C THR A 111 11.57 -15.49 -1.68
N ASP A 112 11.47 -15.00 -2.92
CA ASP A 112 12.41 -15.31 -4.00
C ASP A 112 12.80 -14.04 -4.78
N PRO A 113 13.48 -13.07 -4.14
CA PRO A 113 13.79 -11.77 -4.77
C PRO A 113 14.80 -11.86 -5.92
N GLN A 114 15.52 -12.98 -6.06
CA GLN A 114 16.58 -13.14 -7.08
C GLN A 114 16.06 -13.70 -8.41
N ARG A 115 14.78 -14.07 -8.49
CA ARG A 115 14.18 -14.63 -9.70
C ARG A 115 14.19 -13.66 -10.89
N HIS A 116 13.96 -12.38 -10.61
CA HIS A 116 13.98 -11.30 -11.60
C HIS A 116 14.95 -10.21 -11.17
N SER A 117 15.77 -9.73 -12.10
CA SER A 117 16.69 -8.63 -11.85
C SER A 117 15.97 -7.28 -11.91
N ASN A 118 16.51 -6.28 -11.20
CA ASN A 118 15.96 -4.91 -11.15
C ASN A 118 14.52 -4.83 -10.63
N THR A 119 14.21 -5.59 -9.58
CA THR A 119 12.88 -5.66 -8.95
C THR A 119 12.89 -5.20 -7.49
N GLU A 120 13.76 -4.26 -7.13
CA GLU A 120 13.99 -3.81 -5.75
C GLU A 120 12.77 -3.17 -5.06
N VAL A 121 11.74 -2.78 -5.82
CA VAL A 121 10.42 -2.38 -5.30
C VAL A 121 9.61 -3.60 -4.79
N TYR A 122 10.19 -4.82 -4.77
CA TYR A 122 9.66 -6.00 -4.07
C TYR A 122 9.33 -5.76 -2.59
N LYS A 123 9.81 -4.66 -2.01
CA LYS A 123 9.41 -4.15 -0.69
C LYS A 123 7.90 -3.98 -0.53
N LEU A 124 7.15 -3.77 -1.62
CA LEU A 124 5.68 -3.85 -1.61
C LEU A 124 5.18 -5.24 -1.21
N SER A 125 5.84 -6.30 -1.68
CA SER A 125 5.56 -7.68 -1.28
C SER A 125 5.90 -7.94 0.19
N ILE A 126 6.96 -7.31 0.71
CA ILE A 126 7.29 -7.36 2.14
C ILE A 126 6.18 -6.69 2.94
N LEU A 127 5.76 -5.48 2.56
CA LEU A 127 4.69 -4.76 3.25
C LEU A 127 3.38 -5.57 3.26
N ALA A 128 3.01 -6.16 2.12
CA ALA A 128 1.85 -7.05 2.03
C ALA A 128 1.97 -8.30 2.93
N SER A 129 3.20 -8.74 3.21
CA SER A 129 3.50 -9.87 4.10
C SER A 129 3.70 -9.46 5.56
N SER A 130 3.61 -8.17 5.89
CA SER A 130 3.77 -7.67 7.25
C SER A 130 2.61 -8.14 8.15
N PRO A 131 2.84 -8.35 9.45
CA PRO A 131 1.77 -8.68 10.42
C PRO A 131 0.60 -7.67 10.41
N VAL A 132 0.86 -6.45 9.96
CA VAL A 132 -0.11 -5.36 9.86
C VAL A 132 -1.18 -5.65 8.81
N LEU A 133 -0.78 -6.13 7.62
CA LEU A 133 -1.70 -6.43 6.51
C LEU A 133 -2.08 -7.92 6.40
N THR A 134 -1.38 -8.82 7.11
CA THR A 134 -1.53 -10.28 6.97
C THR A 134 -2.60 -10.94 7.83
N SER A 135 -3.65 -10.23 8.26
CA SER A 135 -4.85 -10.93 8.72
C SER A 135 -5.47 -11.83 7.62
N CYS A 136 -5.03 -11.71 6.35
CA CYS A 136 -5.37 -12.60 5.24
C CYS A 136 -4.39 -13.78 5.00
N SER A 137 -3.20 -13.86 5.64
CA SER A 137 -2.23 -14.93 5.33
C SER A 137 -2.52 -16.29 5.98
N LYS A 138 -3.63 -16.40 6.73
CA LYS A 138 -4.11 -17.68 7.30
C LYS A 138 -5.18 -18.37 6.46
N SER A 139 -5.50 -17.85 5.26
CA SER A 139 -6.37 -18.57 4.31
C SER A 139 -5.50 -19.39 3.35
N PRO A 140 -5.70 -20.72 3.23
CA PRO A 140 -4.94 -21.56 2.29
C PRO A 140 -5.21 -21.24 0.82
N GLN A 141 -6.17 -20.38 0.49
CA GLN A 141 -6.56 -20.07 -0.88
C GLN A 141 -6.92 -18.59 -1.05
N SER A 142 -6.37 -18.04 -2.13
CA SER A 142 -6.80 -16.86 -2.89
C SER A 142 -6.98 -15.55 -2.12
N LEU A 143 -5.97 -14.68 -2.20
CA LEU A 143 -6.10 -13.23 -2.39
C LEU A 143 -4.73 -12.68 -2.84
N CYS A 144 -4.17 -13.27 -3.91
CA CYS A 144 -3.32 -12.50 -4.81
C CYS A 144 -4.26 -11.59 -5.60
N TRP A 145 -3.89 -10.31 -5.74
CA TRP A 145 -4.58 -9.34 -6.57
C TRP A 145 -4.83 -9.90 -7.98
N ARG A 146 -6.04 -10.42 -8.21
CA ARG A 146 -6.55 -10.72 -9.55
C ARG A 146 -7.25 -9.47 -10.07
N ARG A 147 -6.99 -9.13 -11.33
CA ARG A 147 -7.87 -8.24 -12.08
C ARG A 147 -9.18 -8.95 -12.39
#